data_AF-A0A968UFA8-F1
#
_entry.id   AF-A0A968UFA8-F1
#
_cell.length_a   1.000
_cell.length_b   1.000
_cell.length_c   1.000
_cell.angle_alpha   90.00
_cell.angle_beta   90.00
_cell.angle_gamma   90.00
#
_symmetry.space_group_name_H-M   'P 1'
#
loop_
_entity.id
_entity.type
_entity.pdbx_description
1 polymer ?
#
loop_
_entity_poly.entity_id
_entity_poly.type
_entity_poly.pdbx_seq_one_letter_code
_entity_poly.pdbx_strand_id
1 'polypeptide(L)' 'SGLYKTIILDELNPTVDLELLPEEPIVQALLRKPRDTEVIITGRCKNPPAYFELASTHSEVFNHKHYAEKGIDLKRGVDF' A
#
# COMPACT_ATOMS: atom_id res chain seq x y z
N SER A 1 3.29 20.82 -2.46
CA SER A 1 2.88 21.25 -3.81
C SER A 1 1.74 20.34 -4.27
N GLY A 2 0.79 20.85 -5.06
CA GLY A 2 -0.35 20.08 -5.60
C GLY A 2 -0.19 19.66 -7.07
N LEU A 3 1.05 19.42 -7.49
CA LEU A 3 1.38 19.15 -8.90
C LEU A 3 0.83 17.78 -9.36
N TYR A 4 0.81 16.81 -8.44
CA TYR A 4 0.33 15.46 -8.71
C TYR A 4 -1.06 15.26 -8.11
N LYS A 5 -1.99 14.81 -8.95
CA LYS A 5 -3.34 14.44 -8.53
C LYS A 5 -3.38 13.08 -7.82
N THR A 6 -2.50 12.16 -8.20
CA THR A 6 -2.48 10.81 -7.63
C THR A 6 -1.03 10.41 -7.35
N ILE A 7 -0.81 9.82 -6.18
CA ILE A 7 0.47 9.25 -5.75
C ILE A 7 0.21 7.79 -5.37
N ILE A 8 1.02 6.88 -5.92
CA ILE A 8 0.95 5.45 -5.59
C ILE A 8 2.18 5.11 -4.75
N LEU A 9 1.94 4.65 -3.52
CA LEU A 9 2.94 4.15 -2.60
C LEU A 9 2.87 2.62 -2.61
N ASP A 10 3.51 2.04 -3.62
CA ASP A 10 3.51 0.59 -3.84
C ASP A 10 4.38 -0.12 -2.79
N GLU A 11 3.85 -1.18 -2.18
CA GLU A 11 4.52 -1.99 -1.14
C GLU A 11 5.02 -1.18 0.09
N LEU A 12 4.26 -0.15 0.49
CA LEU A 12 4.54 0.63 1.69
C LEU A 12 4.29 -0.17 2.98
N ASN A 13 3.18 -0.90 3.03
CA ASN A 13 2.77 -1.68 4.20
C ASN A 13 3.87 -2.63 4.70
N PRO A 14 4.47 -3.49 3.86
CA PRO A 14 5.55 -4.37 4.33
C PRO A 14 6.82 -3.60 4.68
N THR A 15 7.07 -2.43 4.09
CA THR A 15 8.21 -1.58 4.44
C THR A 15 8.11 -1.07 5.88
N VAL A 16 6.89 -0.76 6.35
CA VAL A 16 6.62 -0.39 7.75
C VAL A 16 6.74 -1.61 8.67
N ASP A 17 6.19 -2.77 8.28
CA ASP A 17 6.31 -4.01 9.07
C ASP A 17 7.76 -4.47 9.25
N LEU A 18 8.62 -4.22 8.25
CA LEU A 18 10.05 -4.52 8.29
C LEU A 18 10.86 -3.46 9.04
N GLU A 19 10.20 -2.45 9.63
CA GLU A 19 10.83 -1.34 10.35
C GLU A 19 11.82 -0.52 9.49
N LEU A 20 11.70 -0.61 8.16
CA LEU A 20 12.56 0.11 7.22
C LEU A 20 12.18 1.59 7.11
N LEU A 21 10.92 1.90 7.40
CA LEU A 21 10.40 3.26 7.41
C LEU A 21 9.51 3.44 8.65
N PRO A 22 9.80 4.42 9.53
CA PRO A 22 8.94 4.70 10.67
C PRO A 22 7.57 5.19 10.23
N GLU A 23 6.55 4.84 11.00
CA GLU A 23 5.15 5.14 10.70
C GLU A 23 4.82 6.64 10.85
N GLU A 24 5.37 7.30 11.88
CA GLU A 24 5.02 8.68 12.22
C GLU A 24 5.20 9.67 11.04
N PRO A 25 6.33 9.66 10.30
CA PRO A 25 6.47 10.51 9.11
C PRO A 25 5.44 10.25 8.02
N ILE A 26 4.95 9.01 7.87
CA ILE A 26 3.94 8.64 6.87
C ILE A 26 2.61 9.31 7.25
N VAL A 27 2.19 9.13 8.50
CA VAL A 27 0.98 9.77 9.06
C VAL A 27 1.04 11.29 8.86
N GLN A 28 2.16 11.92 9.23
CA GLN A 28 2.35 13.37 9.05
C GLN A 28 2.29 13.79 7.58
N ALA A 29 2.86 13.01 6.65
CA ALA A 29 2.80 13.30 5.23
C ALA A 29 1.37 13.21 4.68
N LEU A 30 0.61 12.19 5.08
CA LEU A 30 -0.78 11.99 4.67
C LEU A 30 -1.70 13.10 5.21
N LEU A 31 -1.48 13.58 6.43
CA LEU A 31 -2.23 14.71 7.01
C LEU A 31 -1.93 16.04 6.31
N ARG A 32 -0.71 16.23 5.79
CA ARG A 32 -0.26 17.47 5.14
C ARG A 32 -0.44 17.48 3.63
N LYS A 33 -0.82 16.35 3.03
CA LYS A 33 -0.98 16.24 1.57
C LYS A 33 -1.99 17.29 1.07
N PRO A 34 -1.82 17.84 -0.14
CA PRO A 34 -2.83 18.71 -0.74
C PRO A 34 -4.20 18.04 -0.80
N ARG A 35 -5.27 18.81 -0.63
CA ARG A 35 -6.65 18.31 -0.58
C ARG A 35 -7.01 17.47 -1.81
N ASP A 36 -6.59 17.91 -2.99
CA ASP A 36 -6.94 17.28 -4.27
C ASP A 36 -5.93 16.19 -4.70
N THR A 37 -4.98 15.83 -3.84
CA THR A 37 -4.06 14.72 -4.08
C THR A 37 -4.61 13.44 -3.45
N GLU A 38 -4.89 12.45 -4.29
CA GLU A 38 -5.22 11.09 -3.89
C GLU A 38 -3.94 10.27 -3.65
N VAL A 39 -3.94 9.46 -2.60
CA VAL A 39 -2.83 8.58 -2.27
C VAL A 39 -3.35 7.16 -2.20
N ILE A 40 -2.76 6.26 -2.99
CA ILE A 40 -3.08 4.84 -3.01
C ILE A 40 -1.90 4.12 -2.38
N ILE A 41 -2.17 3.32 -1.37
CA ILE A 41 -1.17 2.54 -0.64
C ILE A 41 -1.45 1.06 -0.89
N THR A 42 -0.41 0.29 -1.21
CA THR A 42 -0.52 -1.16 -1.42
C THR A 42 0.45 -1.91 -0.51
N GLY A 43 0.31 -3.23 -0.54
CA GLY A 43 1.20 -4.16 0.14
C GLY A 43 0.54 -4.87 1.30
N ARG A 44 1.12 -6.00 1.69
CA ARG A 44 0.64 -6.80 2.82
C ARG A 44 1.07 -6.16 4.13
N CYS A 45 0.20 -6.20 5.14
CA CYS A 45 0.54 -5.79 6.50
C CYS A 45 0.32 -6.96 7.48
N LYS A 46 1.17 -7.05 8.50
CA LYS A 46 1.00 -7.97 9.63
C LYS A 46 0.01 -7.41 10.64
N ASN A 47 0.12 -6.12 10.92
CA ASN A 47 -0.80 -5.36 11.77
C ASN A 47 -1.30 -4.13 11.01
N PRO A 48 -2.56 -3.69 11.19
CA PRO A 48 -3.05 -2.44 10.61
C PRO A 48 -2.22 -1.24 11.09
N PRO A 49 -1.54 -0.50 10.19
CA PRO A 49 -0.88 0.74 10.51
C PRO A 49 -1.86 1.84 10.91
N ALA A 50 -1.43 2.81 11.71
CA ALA A 50 -2.21 3.96 12.16
C ALA A 50 -2.81 4.78 11.01
N TYR A 51 -2.17 4.81 9.83
CA TYR A 51 -2.71 5.51 8.67
C TYR A 51 -3.90 4.80 8.01
N PHE A 52 -4.27 3.59 8.43
CA PHE A 52 -5.53 2.97 8.00
C PHE A 52 -6.74 3.75 8.52
N GLU A 53 -6.65 4.33 9.72
CA GLU A 53 -7.71 5.19 10.28
C GLU A 53 -7.87 6.52 9.51
N LEU A 54 -6.83 6.92 8.78
CA LEU A 54 -6.90 8.09 7.89
C LEU A 54 -7.49 7.76 6.52
N ALA A 55 -7.55 6.48 6.16
CA ALA A 55 -7.97 6.04 4.84
C ALA A 55 -9.48 6.22 4.69
N SER A 56 -9.90 6.90 3.63
CA SER A 56 -11.33 6.98 3.26
C SER A 56 -11.85 5.66 2.69
N THR A 57 -10.95 4.76 2.27
CA THR A 57 -11.28 3.43 1.75
C THR A 57 -10.15 2.48 2.11
N HIS A 58 -10.52 1.31 2.61
CA HIS A 58 -9.62 0.20 2.87
C HIS A 58 -10.22 -1.06 2.21
N SER A 59 -9.40 -1.83 1.52
CA SER A 59 -9.84 -3.05 0.82
C SER A 59 -8.79 -4.14 1.00
N GLU A 60 -9.26 -5.33 1.35
CA GLU A 60 -8.41 -6.50 1.55
C GLU A 60 -8.50 -7.44 0.35
N VAL A 61 -7.35 -7.88 -0.14
CA VAL A 61 -7.26 -8.90 -1.19
C VAL A 61 -7.00 -10.25 -0.52
N PHE A 62 -8.03 -11.09 -0.45
CA PHE A 62 -7.90 -12.45 0.06
C PHE A 62 -7.55 -13.42 -1.08
N ASN A 63 -6.42 -14.12 -0.95
CA ASN A 63 -6.03 -15.13 -1.92
C ASN A 63 -6.84 -16.42 -1.72
N HIS A 64 -7.98 -16.52 -2.40
CA HIS A 64 -8.79 -17.75 -2.38
C HIS A 64 -8.13 -18.89 -3.17
N LYS A 65 -7.46 -18.58 -4.27
CA LYS A 65 -6.76 -19.52 -5.17
C LYS A 65 -5.71 -18.77 -5.98
N HIS A 66 -4.49 -19.30 -6.06
CA HIS A 66 -3.46 -18.82 -6.97
C HIS A 66 -2.82 -19.99 -7.73
N TYR A 67 -2.52 -19.83 -9.02
CA TYR A 67 -1.88 -20.92 -9.78
C TYR A 67 -0.47 -21.25 -9.29
N ALA A 68 0.22 -20.29 -8.66
CA ALA A 68 1.51 -20.54 -8.01
C ALA A 68 1.40 -21.61 -6.90
N GLU A 69 0.25 -21.74 -6.23
CA GLU A 69 0.01 -22.79 -5.23
C GLU A 69 -0.01 -24.20 -5.84
N LYS A 70 -0.18 -24.29 -7.16
CA LYS A 70 -0.11 -25.53 -7.93
C LYS A 70 1.26 -25.77 -8.57
N GLY A 71 2.27 -24.97 -8.21
CA GLY A 71 3.62 -25.05 -8.77
C GLY A 71 3.75 -24.50 -10.19
N ILE A 72 2.79 -23.68 -10.65
CA ILE A 72 2.90 -22.99 -11.94
C ILE A 72 3.72 -21.71 -11.75
N ASP A 73 4.77 -21.56 -12.55
CA ASP A 73 5.65 -20.39 -12.52
C ASP A 73 4.91 -19.07 -12.79
N LEU A 74 5.45 -18.00 -12.22
CA LEU A 74 4.99 -16.63 -12.47
C LEU A 74 5.26 -16.25 -13.94
N LYS A 75 4.33 -15.50 -14.52
CA LYS A 75 4.29 -15.16 -15.93
C LYS A 75 4.54 -13.66 -16.10
N ARG A 76 5.48 -13.34 -16.99
CA ARG A 76 5.70 -11.96 -17.45
C ARG A 76 4.44 -11.43 -18.14
N GLY A 77 4.06 -10.20 -17.83
CA GLY A 77 2.83 -9.54 -18.29
C GLY A 77 1.58 -9.93 -17.50
N VAL A 78 1.71 -10.77 -16.47
CA VAL A 78 0.62 -11.12 -15.55
C VAL A 78 1.03 -10.82 -14.11
N ASP A 79 2.15 -11.40 -13.65
CA ASP A 79 2.66 -11.22 -12.28
C ASP A 79 3.72 -10.11 -12.20
N PHE A 80 4.44 -9.85 -13.30
CA PHE A 80 5.50 -8.84 -13.39
C PHE A 80 5.76 -8.36 -14.83
#